data_AF-A0A6J1PLN1-F1
#
_entry.id   AF-A0A6J1PLN1-F1
#
_cell.length_a   1.000
_cell.length_b   1.000
_cell.length_c   1.000
_cell.angle_alpha   90.00
_cell.angle_beta   90.00
_cell.angle_gamma   90.00
#
_symmetry.space_group_name_H-M   'P 1'
#
loop_
_entity.id
_entity.type
_entity.pdbx_description
1 polymer ?
#
loop_
_entity_poly.entity_id
_entity_poly.type
_entity_poly.pdbx_seq_one_letter_code
_entity_poly.pdbx_strand_id
1 'polypeptide(L)'
;MRLKIFRQIELPAELKRLERLRAKLRAQRYHFVESVSNNTDVFNLHTLVSVKLRDYEEVVQEAAEAGLLISFVTDIIDQDDCNKSELPPVVTERWNVLQAIFFASTVLTTIGYGNVVPSTNWGRIFCILFAFIGIPLTLIVIADWGKLFASAVVHIVLTMKSKLPFRAKLPCIPTNATGRRSLGACAAIVLLFLYLACGAGMFMLWEDDWDFFDGFYFCFVTMTTIGFGDLVP
;
A
#
# COMPACT_ATOMS: atom_id res chain seq x y z
N MET A 1 -23.41 -1.18 -2.13
CA MET A 1 -23.38 -0.01 -3.04
C MET A 1 -22.44 1.13 -2.60
N ARG A 2 -22.06 1.27 -1.31
CA ARG A 2 -21.36 2.48 -0.78
C ARG A 2 -19.82 2.49 -0.79
N LEU A 3 -19.14 1.39 -1.17
CA LEU A 3 -17.66 1.30 -1.12
C LEU A 3 -16.93 1.70 -2.42
N LYS A 4 -17.66 2.06 -3.49
CA LYS A 4 -17.09 2.40 -4.81
C LYS A 4 -16.88 3.90 -5.04
N ILE A 5 -17.17 4.74 -4.04
CA ILE A 5 -17.26 6.20 -4.21
C ILE A 5 -15.89 6.82 -4.55
N PHE A 6 -14.83 6.46 -3.81
CA PHE A 6 -13.47 6.93 -4.10
C PHE A 6 -13.04 6.54 -5.53
N ARG A 7 -13.27 5.28 -5.92
CA ARG A 7 -13.00 4.83 -7.29
C ARG A 7 -13.78 5.64 -8.32
N GLN A 8 -15.06 5.94 -8.10
CA GLN A 8 -15.85 6.70 -9.07
C GLN A 8 -15.39 8.16 -9.22
N ILE A 9 -14.88 8.78 -8.16
CA ILE A 9 -14.46 10.18 -8.17
C ILE A 9 -13.03 10.34 -8.70
N GLU A 10 -12.11 9.48 -8.28
CA GLU A 10 -10.68 9.62 -8.57
C GLU A 10 -10.25 8.97 -9.88
N LEU A 11 -10.84 7.82 -10.23
CA LEU A 11 -10.42 7.04 -11.41
C LEU A 11 -10.48 7.84 -12.73
N PRO A 12 -11.54 8.62 -13.04
CA PRO A 12 -11.60 9.36 -14.29
C PRO A 12 -10.53 10.46 -14.39
N ALA A 13 -10.24 11.13 -13.28
CA ALA A 13 -9.22 12.19 -13.22
C ALA A 13 -7.82 11.60 -13.38
N GLU A 14 -7.56 10.46 -12.77
CA GLU A 14 -6.29 9.75 -12.87
C GLU A 14 -6.04 9.23 -14.29
N LEU A 15 -7.06 8.62 -14.92
CA LEU A 15 -6.98 8.19 -16.32
C LEU A 15 -6.63 9.35 -17.26
N LYS A 16 -7.30 10.50 -17.11
CA LYS A 16 -7.01 11.69 -17.92
C LYS A 16 -5.61 12.27 -17.65
N ARG A 17 -5.08 12.10 -16.44
CA ARG A 17 -3.70 12.48 -16.10
C ARG A 17 -2.70 11.58 -16.81
N LEU A 18 -2.91 10.27 -16.74
CA LEU A 18 -2.02 9.27 -17.34
C LEU A 18 -2.04 9.32 -18.87
N GLU A 19 -3.19 9.56 -19.50
CA GLU A 19 -3.28 9.76 -20.95
C GLU A 19 -2.42 10.94 -21.42
N ARG A 20 -2.45 12.06 -20.67
CA ARG A 20 -1.61 13.23 -20.97
C ARG A 20 -0.12 12.92 -20.82
N LEU A 21 0.27 12.25 -19.75
CA LEU A 21 1.66 11.83 -19.53
C LEU A 21 2.14 10.87 -20.61
N ARG A 22 1.31 9.88 -20.98
CA ARG A 22 1.60 8.95 -22.06
C ARG A 22 1.76 9.65 -23.42
N ALA A 23 0.94 10.66 -23.70
CA ALA A 23 1.07 11.47 -24.91
C ALA A 23 2.36 12.30 -24.91
N LYS A 24 2.69 12.95 -23.79
CA LYS A 24 3.93 13.72 -23.59
C LYS A 24 5.17 12.85 -23.76
N LEU A 25 5.17 11.67 -23.13
CA LEU A 25 6.26 10.68 -23.21
C LEU A 25 6.50 10.21 -24.66
N ARG A 26 5.42 9.91 -25.40
CA ARG A 26 5.52 9.54 -26.82
C ARG A 26 6.09 10.66 -27.68
N ALA A 27 5.61 11.89 -27.49
CA ALA A 27 6.10 13.04 -28.25
C ALA A 27 7.60 13.27 -28.00
N GLN A 28 8.05 13.16 -26.74
CA GLN A 28 9.48 13.30 -26.41
C GLN A 28 10.33 12.17 -26.96
N ARG A 29 9.85 10.92 -26.89
CA ARG A 29 10.54 9.78 -27.52
C ARG A 29 10.70 10.00 -29.02
N TYR A 30 9.63 10.39 -29.71
CA TYR A 30 9.69 10.68 -31.15
C TYR A 30 10.71 11.78 -31.45
N HIS A 31 10.65 12.90 -30.73
CA HIS A 31 11.59 14.01 -30.91
C HIS A 31 13.05 13.59 -30.63
N PHE A 32 13.28 12.75 -29.62
CA PHE A 32 14.61 12.21 -29.31
C PHE A 32 15.14 11.34 -30.46
N VAL A 33 14.36 10.37 -30.92
CA VAL A 33 14.75 9.46 -32.01
C VAL A 33 14.97 10.23 -33.32
N GLU A 34 14.09 11.17 -33.65
CA GLU A 34 14.23 12.03 -34.82
C GLU A 34 15.49 12.90 -34.73
N SER A 35 15.77 13.51 -33.56
CA SER A 35 16.99 14.30 -33.34
C SER A 35 18.27 13.47 -33.51
N VAL A 36 18.25 12.20 -33.11
CA VAL A 36 19.39 11.29 -33.28
C VAL A 36 19.52 10.82 -34.74
N SER A 37 18.41 10.46 -35.37
CA SER A 37 18.40 9.94 -36.74
C SER A 37 18.76 11.00 -37.79
N ASN A 38 18.41 12.27 -37.55
CA ASN A 38 18.63 13.36 -38.51
C ASN A 38 20.01 14.03 -38.35
N ASN A 39 20.83 13.59 -37.38
CA ASN A 39 22.15 14.16 -37.13
C ASN A 39 23.21 13.55 -38.06
N THR A 40 23.86 14.40 -38.87
CA THR A 40 24.91 14.00 -39.81
C THR A 40 26.33 14.12 -39.23
N ASP A 41 26.51 14.86 -38.12
CA ASP A 41 27.82 15.14 -37.52
C ASP A 41 28.13 14.20 -36.33
N VAL A 42 28.97 13.20 -36.60
CA VAL A 42 29.36 12.17 -35.62
C VAL A 42 30.15 12.75 -34.43
N PHE A 43 30.92 13.82 -34.64
CA PHE A 43 31.73 14.45 -33.59
C PHE A 43 30.88 15.14 -32.50
N ASN A 44 29.71 15.68 -32.86
CA ASN A 44 28.79 16.35 -31.94
C ASN A 44 27.69 15.43 -31.40
N LEU A 45 27.62 14.19 -31.89
CA LEU A 45 26.59 13.23 -31.54
C LEU A 45 26.55 12.94 -30.04
N HIS A 46 27.70 12.79 -29.39
CA HIS A 46 27.76 12.52 -27.95
C HIS A 46 27.16 13.66 -27.11
N THR A 47 27.43 14.91 -27.51
CA THR A 47 26.88 16.09 -26.84
C THR A 47 25.38 16.25 -27.14
N LEU A 48 24.95 16.01 -28.37
CA LEU A 48 23.53 16.06 -28.74
C LEU A 48 22.72 14.99 -28.00
N VAL A 49 23.20 13.75 -28.01
CA VAL A 49 22.55 12.61 -27.36
C VAL A 49 22.45 12.88 -25.86
N SER A 50 23.53 13.29 -25.19
CA SER A 50 23.46 13.53 -23.74
C SER A 50 22.48 14.65 -23.35
N VAL A 51 22.40 15.74 -24.13
CA VAL A 51 21.42 16.82 -23.88
C VAL A 51 19.99 16.34 -24.11
N LYS A 52 19.72 15.70 -25.26
CA LYS A 52 18.36 15.26 -25.62
C LYS A 52 17.89 14.05 -24.80
N LEU A 53 18.82 13.19 -24.38
CA LEU A 53 18.53 12.05 -23.52
C LEU A 53 18.07 12.54 -22.14
N ARG A 54 18.71 13.58 -21.58
CA ARG A 54 18.30 14.16 -20.31
C ARG A 54 16.86 14.68 -20.34
N ASP A 55 16.47 15.38 -21.40
CA ASP A 55 15.09 15.88 -21.56
C ASP A 55 14.07 14.72 -21.64
N TYR A 56 14.47 13.59 -22.24
CA TYR A 56 13.66 12.37 -22.31
C TYR A 56 13.58 11.67 -20.95
N GLU A 57 14.70 11.50 -20.27
CA GLU A 57 14.81 10.89 -18.94
C GLU A 57 13.96 11.62 -17.90
N GLU A 58 13.91 12.96 -17.95
CA GLU A 58 13.06 13.77 -17.06
C GLU A 58 11.57 13.43 -17.23
N VAL A 59 11.10 13.28 -18.47
CA VAL A 59 9.69 12.95 -18.77
C VAL A 59 9.39 11.47 -18.49
N VAL A 60 10.37 10.58 -18.68
CA VAL A 60 10.28 9.17 -18.27
C VAL A 60 10.13 9.08 -16.76
N GLN A 61 10.94 9.82 -16.00
CA GLN A 61 10.86 9.85 -14.54
C GLN A 61 9.51 10.41 -14.06
N GLU A 62 9.03 11.51 -14.64
CA GLU A 62 7.72 12.09 -14.33
C GLU A 62 6.58 11.07 -14.58
N ALA A 63 6.66 10.33 -15.69
CA ALA A 63 5.67 9.30 -16.01
C ALA A 63 5.74 8.10 -15.05
N ALA A 64 6.95 7.66 -14.67
CA ALA A 64 7.15 6.56 -13.74
C ALA A 64 6.65 6.91 -12.33
N GLU A 65 6.95 8.10 -11.82
CA GLU A 65 6.47 8.60 -10.53
C GLU A 65 4.94 8.69 -10.48
N ALA A 66 4.32 9.07 -11.60
CA ALA A 66 2.87 9.08 -11.75
C ALA A 66 2.25 7.67 -11.81
N GLY A 67 3.06 6.61 -11.87
CA GLY A 67 2.62 5.21 -11.90
C GLY A 67 2.29 4.71 -13.30
N LEU A 68 2.81 5.34 -14.35
CA LEU A 68 2.73 4.82 -15.70
C LEU A 68 3.75 3.69 -15.85
N LEU A 69 3.27 2.44 -15.98
CA LEU A 69 4.15 1.30 -16.27
C LEU A 69 4.72 1.44 -17.69
N ILE A 70 6.04 1.66 -17.77
CA ILE A 70 6.77 1.88 -19.04
C ILE A 70 6.79 0.61 -19.89
N SER A 71 6.81 -0.58 -19.29
CA SER A 71 6.77 -1.87 -20.01
C SER A 71 5.60 -1.96 -20.99
N PHE A 72 4.39 -1.58 -20.56
CA PHE A 72 3.22 -1.50 -21.44
C PHE A 72 3.39 -0.50 -22.59
N VAL A 73 4.16 0.57 -22.40
CA VAL A 73 4.44 1.53 -23.48
C VAL A 73 5.41 0.95 -24.50
N THR A 74 6.41 0.19 -24.04
CA THR A 74 7.43 -0.43 -24.89
C THR A 74 6.84 -1.54 -25.76
N ASP A 75 5.99 -2.41 -25.18
CA ASP A 75 5.31 -3.51 -25.92
C ASP A 75 4.40 -3.00 -27.05
N ILE A 76 3.82 -1.80 -26.87
CA ILE A 76 2.94 -1.17 -27.85
C ILE A 76 3.73 -0.56 -29.03
N ILE A 77 5.04 -0.36 -28.88
CA ILE A 77 5.88 0.28 -29.90
C ILE A 77 6.58 -0.75 -30.80
N ASP A 78 6.69 -2.00 -30.38
CA ASP A 78 7.14 -3.10 -31.25
C ASP A 78 6.07 -3.50 -32.28
N GLN A 79 4.81 -3.08 -32.06
CA GLN A 79 3.70 -3.28 -32.98
C GLN A 79 3.56 -2.09 -33.93
N ASP A 80 4.55 -1.95 -34.84
CA ASP A 80 4.41 -1.12 -36.04
C ASP A 80 3.45 -1.84 -37.00
N ASP A 81 2.15 -1.59 -36.84
CA ASP A 81 1.23 -1.73 -37.97
C ASP A 81 0.12 -0.69 -37.92
N CYS A 82 0.08 0.07 -39.00
CA CYS A 82 -0.86 1.11 -39.31
C CYS A 82 -2.27 0.50 -39.48
N ASN A 83 -3.01 0.31 -38.37
CA ASN A 83 -4.45 0.18 -38.40
C ASN A 83 -5.05 0.70 -37.10
N LYS A 84 -6.04 1.59 -37.23
CA LYS A 84 -6.83 2.12 -36.11
C LYS A 84 -7.35 0.95 -35.26
N SER A 85 -6.72 0.74 -34.11
CA SER A 85 -7.17 -0.26 -33.15
C SER A 85 -7.08 0.38 -31.78
N GLU A 86 -8.22 0.42 -31.10
CA GLU A 86 -8.43 1.02 -29.80
C GLU A 86 -7.25 0.71 -28.88
N LEU A 87 -6.59 1.78 -28.44
CA LEU A 87 -5.47 1.69 -27.50
C LEU A 87 -5.96 0.87 -26.29
N PRO A 88 -5.24 -0.19 -25.87
CA PRO A 88 -5.66 -0.93 -24.69
C PRO A 88 -5.79 0.07 -23.53
N PRO A 89 -6.87 -0.04 -22.72
CA PRO A 89 -7.12 0.92 -21.66
C PRO A 89 -5.90 0.98 -20.76
N VAL A 90 -5.51 2.19 -20.36
CA VAL A 90 -4.49 2.36 -19.32
C VAL A 90 -5.03 1.68 -18.07
N VAL A 91 -4.62 0.43 -17.84
CA VAL A 91 -5.03 -0.33 -16.67
C VAL A 91 -4.34 0.30 -15.48
N THR A 92 -5.09 1.15 -14.78
CA THR A 92 -4.64 1.74 -13.54
C THR A 92 -4.83 0.72 -12.43
N GLU A 93 -3.76 0.04 -12.06
CA GLU A 93 -3.71 -0.79 -10.85
C GLU A 93 -4.13 0.04 -9.62
N ARG A 94 -3.66 1.31 -9.53
CA ARG A 94 -3.74 2.20 -8.35
C ARG A 94 -5.14 2.45 -7.74
N TRP A 95 -6.23 2.29 -8.49
CA TRP A 95 -7.59 2.54 -7.99
C TRP A 95 -8.55 1.39 -8.34
N ASN A 96 -8.14 0.15 -8.03
CA ASN A 96 -9.07 -0.99 -8.05
C ASN A 96 -10.02 -0.95 -6.84
N VAL A 97 -11.12 -1.73 -6.88
CA VAL A 97 -12.09 -1.82 -5.76
C VAL A 97 -11.43 -2.29 -4.48
N LEU A 98 -10.53 -3.29 -4.56
CA LEU A 98 -9.80 -3.79 -3.39
C LEU A 98 -8.88 -2.71 -2.81
N GLN A 99 -8.11 -2.03 -3.65
CA GLN A 99 -7.24 -0.94 -3.23
C GLN A 99 -8.02 0.26 -2.68
N ALA A 100 -9.21 0.57 -3.22
CA ALA A 100 -10.07 1.61 -2.66
C ALA A 100 -10.63 1.24 -1.27
N ILE A 101 -10.93 -0.04 -1.04
CA ILE A 101 -11.34 -0.54 0.28
C ILE A 101 -10.17 -0.50 1.25
N PHE A 102 -8.97 -0.91 0.80
CA PHE A 102 -7.73 -0.84 1.58
C PHE A 102 -7.34 0.60 1.93
N PHE A 103 -7.45 1.52 0.99
CA PHE A 103 -7.30 2.95 1.23
C PHE A 103 -8.31 3.44 2.28
N ALA A 104 -9.59 3.07 2.15
CA ALA A 104 -10.61 3.47 3.12
C ALA A 104 -10.33 2.89 4.52
N SER A 105 -9.90 1.64 4.64
CA SER A 105 -9.57 1.04 5.94
C SER A 105 -8.36 1.72 6.58
N THR A 106 -7.31 2.01 5.82
CA THR A 106 -6.09 2.68 6.31
C THR A 106 -6.33 4.12 6.76
N VAL A 107 -7.27 4.83 6.14
CA VAL A 107 -7.74 6.16 6.61
C VAL A 107 -8.50 6.02 7.93
N LEU A 108 -9.37 5.02 8.06
CA LEU A 108 -10.17 4.81 9.28
C LEU A 108 -9.31 4.36 10.48
N THR A 109 -8.29 3.55 10.23
CA THR A 109 -7.34 3.07 11.25
C THR A 109 -6.18 4.03 11.47
N THR A 110 -6.18 5.19 10.79
CA THR A 110 -5.15 6.23 10.88
C THR A 110 -3.73 5.74 10.56
N ILE A 111 -3.59 4.67 9.77
CA ILE A 111 -2.29 4.15 9.30
C ILE A 111 -1.75 5.03 8.18
N GLY A 112 -2.57 5.23 7.13
CA GLY A 112 -2.28 6.15 6.03
C GLY A 112 -0.96 5.93 5.28
N TYR A 113 -0.75 4.77 4.65
CA TYR A 113 0.47 4.46 3.88
C TYR A 113 0.90 5.48 2.82
N GLY A 114 -0.05 6.25 2.27
CA GLY A 114 0.26 7.27 1.26
C GLY A 114 0.60 6.73 -0.13
N ASN A 115 0.61 5.40 -0.32
CA ASN A 115 0.81 4.76 -1.63
C ASN A 115 -0.32 5.09 -2.63
N VAL A 116 -1.55 5.23 -2.12
CA VAL A 116 -2.72 5.69 -2.88
C VAL A 116 -3.34 6.87 -2.13
N VAL A 117 -3.51 8.00 -2.82
CA VAL A 117 -4.07 9.24 -2.25
C VAL A 117 -5.02 9.93 -3.23
N PRO A 118 -6.07 10.61 -2.74
CA PRO A 118 -6.98 11.35 -3.61
C PRO A 118 -6.27 12.57 -4.21
N SER A 119 -6.23 12.64 -5.53
CA SER A 119 -5.64 13.74 -6.28
C SER A 119 -6.67 14.84 -6.57
N THR A 120 -7.97 14.51 -6.62
CA THR A 120 -9.02 15.50 -6.90
C THR A 120 -9.42 16.32 -5.68
N ASN A 121 -9.81 17.58 -5.91
CA ASN A 121 -10.35 18.45 -4.86
C ASN A 121 -11.58 17.83 -4.17
N TRP A 122 -12.47 17.21 -4.95
CA TRP A 122 -13.68 16.56 -4.44
C TRP A 122 -13.37 15.32 -3.60
N GLY A 123 -12.43 14.47 -4.04
CA GLY A 123 -12.01 13.30 -3.27
C GLY A 123 -11.30 13.68 -1.99
N ARG A 124 -10.52 14.77 -1.97
CA ARG A 124 -9.93 15.32 -0.74
C ARG A 124 -10.99 15.82 0.24
N ILE A 125 -11.99 16.58 -0.21
CA ILE A 125 -13.11 17.03 0.63
C ILE A 125 -13.87 15.83 1.19
N PHE A 126 -14.16 14.83 0.36
CA PHE A 126 -14.83 13.61 0.79
C PHE A 126 -13.98 12.82 1.81
N CYS A 127 -12.66 12.72 1.60
CA CYS A 127 -11.73 12.08 2.53
C CYS A 127 -11.73 12.77 3.91
N ILE A 128 -11.78 14.11 3.95
CA ILE A 128 -11.85 14.88 5.21
C ILE A 128 -13.14 14.53 5.97
N LEU A 129 -14.30 14.56 5.30
CA LEU A 129 -15.59 14.24 5.92
C LEU A 129 -15.66 12.78 6.37
N PHE A 130 -15.12 11.87 5.55
CA PHE A 130 -15.05 10.45 5.85
C PHE A 130 -14.19 10.17 7.08
N ALA A 131 -13.01 10.79 7.19
CA ALA A 131 -12.13 10.65 8.35
C ALA A 131 -12.75 11.23 9.62
N PHE A 132 -13.40 12.39 9.54
CA PHE A 132 -14.03 13.06 10.69
C PHE A 132 -15.11 12.21 11.37
N ILE A 133 -15.93 11.50 10.58
CA ILE A 133 -16.98 10.61 11.10
C ILE A 133 -16.43 9.22 11.41
N GLY A 134 -15.53 8.74 10.55
CA GLY A 134 -15.01 7.38 10.57
C GLY A 134 -14.07 7.11 11.73
N ILE A 135 -13.11 7.99 12.02
CA ILE A 135 -12.12 7.78 13.08
C ILE A 135 -12.78 7.62 14.46
N PRO A 136 -13.71 8.50 14.89
CA PRO A 136 -14.40 8.32 16.18
C PRO A 136 -15.20 7.01 16.25
N LEU A 137 -15.88 6.63 15.17
CA LEU A 137 -16.64 5.39 15.11
C LEU A 137 -15.70 4.17 15.22
N THR A 138 -14.58 4.18 14.52
CA THR A 138 -13.55 3.13 14.60
C THR A 138 -12.99 3.01 16.02
N LEU A 139 -12.72 4.11 16.71
CA LEU A 139 -12.23 4.10 18.09
C LEU A 139 -13.24 3.47 19.06
N ILE A 140 -14.53 3.77 18.91
CA ILE A 140 -15.59 3.16 19.73
C ILE A 140 -15.65 1.65 19.49
N VAL A 141 -15.62 1.24 18.22
CA VAL A 141 -15.61 -0.18 17.84
C VAL A 141 -14.37 -0.87 18.42
N ILE A 142 -13.17 -0.32 18.26
CA ILE A 142 -11.93 -0.89 18.82
C ILE A 142 -12.04 -1.06 20.33
N ALA A 143 -12.60 -0.09 21.06
CA ALA A 143 -12.76 -0.18 22.51
C ALA A 143 -13.68 -1.34 22.93
N ASP A 144 -14.78 -1.56 22.20
CA ASP A 144 -15.70 -2.65 22.49
C ASP A 144 -15.12 -4.02 22.10
N TRP A 145 -14.45 -4.12 20.95
CA TRP A 145 -13.70 -5.31 20.57
C TRP A 145 -12.58 -5.62 21.57
N GLY A 146 -11.91 -4.62 22.13
CA GLY A 146 -10.91 -4.79 23.18
C GLY A 146 -11.47 -5.41 24.47
N LYS A 147 -12.68 -5.02 24.89
CA LYS A 147 -13.38 -5.63 26.05
C LYS A 147 -13.76 -7.09 25.77
N LEU A 148 -14.24 -7.38 24.57
CA LEU A 148 -14.56 -8.74 24.14
C LEU A 148 -13.30 -9.62 24.12
N PHE A 149 -12.20 -9.10 23.58
CA PHE A 149 -10.92 -9.81 23.55
C PHE A 149 -10.39 -10.08 24.95
N ALA A 150 -10.41 -9.09 25.85
CA ALA A 150 -10.01 -9.28 27.25
C ALA A 150 -10.85 -10.37 27.93
N SER A 151 -12.17 -10.37 27.70
CA SER A 151 -13.09 -11.38 28.23
C SER A 151 -12.78 -12.78 27.66
N ALA A 152 -12.53 -12.87 26.35
CA ALA A 152 -12.17 -14.12 25.68
C ALA A 152 -10.84 -14.68 26.19
N VAL A 153 -9.80 -13.85 26.35
CA VAL A 153 -8.50 -14.26 26.90
C VAL A 153 -8.65 -14.79 28.31
N VAL A 154 -9.40 -14.10 29.19
CA VAL A 154 -9.67 -14.58 30.55
C VAL A 154 -10.39 -15.93 30.51
N HIS A 155 -11.40 -16.07 29.65
CA HIS A 155 -12.14 -17.33 29.50
C HIS A 155 -11.26 -18.47 28.99
N ILE A 156 -10.38 -18.21 28.02
CA ILE A 156 -9.42 -19.19 27.48
C ILE A 156 -8.43 -19.60 28.55
N VAL A 157 -7.83 -18.65 29.30
CA VAL A 157 -6.88 -18.94 30.38
C VAL A 157 -7.54 -19.80 31.47
N LEU A 158 -8.78 -19.49 31.87
CA LEU A 158 -9.53 -20.28 32.85
C LEU A 158 -9.87 -21.69 32.31
N THR A 159 -10.25 -21.79 31.03
CA THR A 159 -10.56 -23.08 30.39
C THR A 159 -9.31 -23.94 30.20
N MET A 160 -8.19 -23.36 29.78
CA MET A 160 -6.90 -24.04 29.67
C MET A 160 -6.44 -24.54 31.04
N LYS A 161 -6.62 -23.76 32.11
CA LYS A 161 -6.32 -24.19 33.47
C LYS A 161 -7.17 -25.39 33.92
N SER A 162 -8.43 -25.47 33.47
CA SER A 162 -9.34 -26.59 33.77
C SER A 162 -8.98 -27.87 32.99
N LYS A 163 -8.43 -27.73 31.77
CA LYS A 163 -8.11 -28.86 30.88
C LYS A 163 -6.66 -29.36 30.94
N LEU A 164 -5.73 -28.67 31.61
CA LEU A 164 -4.35 -29.12 31.78
C LEU A 164 -4.20 -30.03 33.01
N PRO A 165 -3.94 -31.34 32.87
CA PRO A 165 -3.74 -32.27 33.98
C PRO A 165 -2.27 -32.28 34.42
N PHE A 166 -1.63 -31.11 34.56
CA PHE A 166 -0.22 -31.07 34.94
C PHE A 166 0.00 -30.24 36.20
N ARG A 167 0.39 -30.99 37.23
CA ARG A 167 0.89 -30.62 38.54
C ARG A 167 2.21 -29.85 38.46
N ALA A 168 2.38 -28.95 37.49
CA ALA A 168 3.39 -27.90 37.59
C ALA A 168 2.81 -26.85 38.53
N LYS A 169 3.30 -26.80 39.77
CA LYS A 169 3.34 -25.53 40.49
C LYS A 169 4.05 -24.56 39.54
N LEU A 170 3.34 -23.72 38.79
CA LEU A 170 3.94 -22.49 38.25
C LEU A 170 4.26 -21.66 39.50
N PRO A 171 5.53 -21.57 39.95
CA PRO A 171 5.87 -20.83 41.17
C PRO A 171 5.76 -19.31 40.95
N CYS A 172 5.45 -18.89 39.72
CA CYS A 172 5.62 -17.53 39.22
C CYS A 172 4.30 -16.77 39.04
N ILE A 173 3.22 -17.16 39.74
CA ILE A 173 2.01 -16.34 39.80
C ILE A 173 2.13 -15.47 41.07
N PRO A 174 2.56 -14.21 40.95
CA PRO A 174 2.64 -13.32 42.10
C PRO A 174 1.25 -13.16 42.73
N THR A 175 1.16 -13.44 44.03
CA THR A 175 -0.06 -13.31 44.85
C THR A 175 -0.53 -11.86 44.98
N ASN A 176 0.37 -10.89 44.75
CA ASN A 176 0.11 -9.46 44.84
C ASN A 176 -0.62 -8.90 43.60
N ALA A 177 -1.58 -7.99 43.83
CA ALA A 177 -2.36 -7.35 42.76
C ALA A 177 -1.49 -6.66 41.69
N THR A 178 -0.36 -6.08 42.10
CA THR A 178 0.63 -5.46 41.20
C THR A 178 1.32 -6.48 40.29
N GLY A 179 1.67 -7.65 40.80
CA GLY A 179 2.31 -8.70 40.01
C GLY A 179 1.36 -9.36 39.01
N ARG A 180 0.06 -9.46 39.33
CA ARG A 180 -0.96 -9.97 38.41
C ARG A 180 -1.16 -9.03 37.20
N ARG A 181 -1.07 -7.72 37.41
CA ARG A 181 -1.09 -6.71 36.33
C ARG A 181 0.16 -6.80 35.46
N SER A 182 1.33 -6.98 36.06
CA SER A 182 2.60 -7.15 35.34
C SER A 182 2.62 -8.43 34.49
N LEU A 183 2.14 -9.56 35.03
CA LEU A 183 2.04 -10.82 34.29
C LEU A 183 1.07 -10.72 33.10
N GLY A 184 -0.06 -10.03 33.27
CA GLY A 184 -1.02 -9.77 32.19
C GLY A 184 -0.43 -8.89 31.08
N ALA A 185 0.35 -7.87 31.45
CA ALA A 185 1.07 -7.03 30.48
C ALA A 185 2.11 -7.83 29.69
N CYS A 186 2.92 -8.66 30.37
CA CYS A 186 3.89 -9.54 29.70
C CYS A 186 3.20 -10.53 28.76
N ALA A 187 2.09 -11.15 29.19
CA ALA A 187 1.32 -12.06 28.36
C ALA A 187 0.72 -11.36 27.11
N ALA A 188 0.24 -10.13 27.26
CA ALA A 188 -0.27 -9.34 26.14
C ALA A 188 0.82 -9.00 25.12
N ILE A 189 2.03 -8.65 25.58
CA ILE A 189 3.17 -8.40 24.70
C ILE A 189 3.55 -9.67 23.94
N VAL A 190 3.66 -10.82 24.62
CA VAL A 190 3.98 -12.09 23.96
C VAL A 190 2.91 -12.47 22.92
N LEU A 191 1.63 -12.29 23.24
CA LEU A 191 0.53 -12.53 22.30
C LEU A 191 0.64 -11.61 21.08
N LEU A 192 0.94 -10.32 21.28
CA LEU A 192 1.16 -9.38 20.19
C LEU A 192 2.31 -9.82 19.28
N PHE A 193 3.46 -10.20 19.84
CA PHE A 193 4.60 -10.70 19.04
C PHE A 193 4.25 -11.99 18.27
N LEU A 194 3.50 -12.91 18.88
CA LEU A 194 3.01 -14.11 18.20
C LEU A 194 2.05 -13.75 17.06
N TYR A 195 1.14 -12.81 17.27
CA TYR A 195 0.23 -12.32 16.24
C TYR A 195 1.01 -11.73 15.04
N LEU A 196 2.02 -10.90 15.32
CA LEU A 196 2.88 -10.31 14.28
C LEU A 196 3.68 -11.39 13.53
N ALA A 197 4.23 -12.39 14.23
CA ALA A 197 4.97 -13.49 13.62
C ALA A 197 4.07 -14.39 12.74
N CYS A 198 2.83 -14.65 13.17
CA CYS A 198 1.85 -15.35 12.35
C CYS A 198 1.49 -14.57 11.08
N GLY A 199 1.31 -13.24 11.20
CA GLY A 199 1.07 -12.35 10.06
C GLY A 199 2.24 -12.35 9.07
N ALA A 200 3.47 -12.25 9.59
CA ALA A 200 4.70 -12.32 8.79
C ALA A 200 4.80 -13.63 7.99
N GLY A 201 4.52 -14.77 8.63
CA GLY A 201 4.50 -16.06 7.96
C GLY A 201 3.40 -16.18 6.90
N MET A 202 2.26 -15.52 7.10
CA MET A 202 1.20 -15.46 6.09
C MET A 202 1.62 -14.62 4.88
N PHE A 203 2.23 -13.45 5.09
CA PHE A 203 2.66 -12.58 4.00
C PHE A 203 3.83 -13.15 3.22
N MET A 204 4.79 -13.81 3.87
CA MET A 204 5.87 -14.54 3.20
C MET A 204 5.35 -15.66 2.26
N LEU A 205 4.16 -16.21 2.53
CA LEU A 205 3.53 -17.22 1.65
C LEU A 205 2.65 -16.61 0.55
N TRP A 206 2.24 -15.36 0.72
CA TRP A 206 1.37 -14.67 -0.23
C TRP A 206 2.22 -13.88 -1.24
N GLU A 207 3.23 -13.15 -0.75
CA GLU A 207 4.06 -12.29 -1.57
C GLU A 207 5.37 -13.00 -1.92
N ASP A 208 5.61 -13.20 -3.22
CA ASP A 208 6.77 -13.96 -3.72
C ASP A 208 8.12 -13.25 -3.45
N ASP A 209 8.09 -11.92 -3.31
CA ASP A 209 9.27 -11.07 -3.14
C ASP A 209 9.57 -10.71 -1.68
N TRP A 210 8.79 -11.17 -0.70
CA TRP A 210 8.95 -10.81 0.71
C TRP A 210 9.60 -11.91 1.53
N ASP A 211 10.60 -11.55 2.33
CA ASP A 211 11.10 -12.45 3.36
C ASP A 211 10.27 -12.38 4.67
N PHE A 212 10.57 -13.25 5.63
CA PHE A 212 9.88 -13.23 6.92
C PHE A 212 10.07 -11.90 7.67
N PHE A 213 11.24 -11.27 7.54
CA PHE A 213 11.55 -10.02 8.21
C PHE A 213 10.79 -8.85 7.59
N ASP A 214 10.66 -8.80 6.27
CA ASP A 214 9.84 -7.84 5.52
C ASP A 214 8.38 -7.95 5.94
N GLY A 215 7.85 -9.19 5.99
CA GLY A 215 6.50 -9.46 6.47
C GLY A 215 6.29 -9.04 7.93
N PHE A 216 7.27 -9.28 8.80
CA PHE A 216 7.21 -8.90 10.21
C PHE A 216 7.30 -7.38 10.40
N TYR A 217 8.22 -6.73 9.68
CA TYR A 217 8.40 -5.29 9.66
C TYR A 217 7.13 -4.60 9.16
N PHE A 218 6.56 -5.08 8.04
CA PHE A 218 5.27 -4.61 7.53
C PHE A 218 4.18 -4.74 8.61
N CYS A 219 4.00 -5.91 9.22
CA CYS A 219 2.99 -6.12 10.26
C CYS A 219 3.20 -5.17 11.45
N PHE A 220 4.44 -4.92 11.86
CA PHE A 220 4.77 -4.03 12.96
C PHE A 220 4.44 -2.56 12.65
N VAL A 221 4.90 -2.05 11.50
CA VAL A 221 4.63 -0.68 11.03
C VAL A 221 3.13 -0.44 10.82
N THR A 222 2.41 -1.45 10.34
CA THR A 222 0.94 -1.47 10.22
C THR A 222 0.27 -1.34 11.58
N MET A 223 0.60 -2.23 12.51
CA MET A 223 -0.07 -2.34 13.82
C MET A 223 0.21 -1.16 14.74
N THR A 224 1.39 -0.56 14.62
CA THR A 224 1.75 0.66 15.34
C THR A 224 1.22 1.93 14.68
N THR A 225 0.50 1.80 13.55
CA THR A 225 -0.06 2.92 12.77
C THR A 225 0.98 3.92 12.28
N ILE A 226 2.24 3.49 12.12
CA ILE A 226 3.32 4.32 11.55
C ILE A 226 3.12 4.49 10.05
N GLY A 227 2.82 3.38 9.35
CA GLY A 227 2.38 3.40 7.95
C GLY A 227 3.35 4.05 6.96
N PHE A 228 4.63 3.66 6.92
CA PHE A 228 5.60 4.23 5.98
C PHE A 228 5.21 4.07 4.50
N GLY A 229 4.55 2.97 4.15
CA GLY A 229 4.08 2.71 2.78
C GLY A 229 5.20 2.28 1.82
N ASP A 230 6.36 1.97 2.35
CA ASP A 230 7.50 1.36 1.67
C ASP A 230 7.22 -0.09 1.26
N LEU A 231 6.51 -0.84 2.12
CA LEU A 231 5.99 -2.17 1.84
C LEU A 231 4.47 -2.17 1.98
N VAL A 232 3.79 -2.66 0.94
CA VAL A 232 2.33 -2.81 0.89
C VAL A 232 2.02 -4.08 0.07
N PRO A 233 1.18 -5.00 0.59
CA PRO A 233 0.76 -6.22 -0.11
C PRO A 233 -0.39 -5.97 -1.10
#